data_AF-A0A0D9XN03-F1
#
_entry.id   AF-A0A0D9XN03-F1
#
_cell.length_a   1.000
_cell.length_b   1.000
_cell.length_c   1.000
_cell.angle_alpha   90.00
_cell.angle_beta   90.00
_cell.angle_gamma   90.00
#
_symmetry.space_group_name_H-M   'P 1'
#
loop_
_entity.id
_entity.type
_entity.pdbx_description
1 polymer ?
#
loop_
_entity_poly.entity_id
_entity_poly.type
_entity_poly.pdbx_seq_one_letter_code
_entity_poly.pdbx_strand_id
1 'polypeptide(L)'
;MKHQVLSGGGASVATRPMMRASRSTTAAVPPAKDRPAAVSTRRAARVSGNSEEKKPDSELEALRREVERLRRCNEELEQQLAVAHHSVAQLRQQQQLVAAAACSSIPPPPPPPPTSRGIPQGQGVPVPPPPPPPKPNNNSSRRPPGLNASSSKATALVDMYKSLSLTTTTTTTNTATSSFVGELQNRSTHLLADYSTQIKADVESKAGLINHLITKVHQTTYSNVEQSDETAVLKHFSWPERKADALREATFEYRHLNSVLTQISKSDDITTLVSCEATLTKTSALQHKLEKSMARLVNLRSSAMPSYKELRIPTDWMLDSGIASKMRLASLKLAKVYMKRSLKELDRETGGEALLAQSVRFAYRVHQFAGGLDCEAMRLFEDLMQRAQLASSPP
;
A
#
# COMPACT_ATOMS: atom_id res chain seq x y z
N MET A 1 -74.39 -6.22 -2.36
CA MET A 1 -74.87 -6.59 -1.00
C MET A 1 -73.95 -5.89 -0.01
N LYS A 2 -74.40 -5.04 0.92
CA LYS A 2 -75.32 -5.22 2.07
C LYS A 2 -74.60 -5.72 3.35
N HIS A 3 -74.32 -4.77 4.25
CA HIS A 3 -74.21 -4.86 5.72
C HIS A 3 -73.07 -5.69 6.37
N GLN A 4 -72.72 -5.56 7.66
CA GLN A 4 -72.50 -4.39 8.57
C GLN A 4 -72.39 -4.88 10.04
N VAL A 5 -71.19 -4.83 10.62
CA VAL A 5 -70.89 -4.56 12.07
C VAL A 5 -71.44 -5.55 13.14
N LEU A 6 -70.91 -5.40 14.38
CA LEU A 6 -71.33 -5.99 15.68
C LEU A 6 -70.84 -7.41 16.02
N SER A 7 -70.72 -7.82 17.30
CA SER A 7 -70.31 -7.10 18.54
C SER A 7 -70.22 -8.07 19.74
N GLY A 8 -69.23 -7.89 20.62
CA GLY A 8 -69.38 -8.08 22.09
C GLY A 8 -69.35 -9.48 22.72
N GLY A 9 -68.96 -9.53 24.00
CA GLY A 9 -69.16 -10.66 24.93
C GLY A 9 -67.99 -11.66 25.06
N GLY A 10 -67.52 -12.07 26.26
CA GLY A 10 -67.77 -11.49 27.59
C GLY A 10 -67.83 -12.43 28.82
N ALA A 11 -66.84 -13.31 29.06
CA ALA A 11 -66.59 -13.97 30.37
C ALA A 11 -65.13 -14.50 30.38
N SER A 12 -64.27 -14.43 31.42
CA SER A 12 -64.37 -14.33 32.91
C SER A 12 -64.42 -15.68 33.64
N VAL A 13 -63.85 -15.74 34.86
CA VAL A 13 -63.65 -16.92 35.76
C VAL A 13 -62.50 -17.87 35.29
N ALA A 14 -61.53 -18.36 36.09
CA ALA A 14 -61.23 -18.22 37.54
C ALA A 14 -59.72 -18.34 37.90
N THR A 15 -59.31 -17.57 38.94
CA THR A 15 -58.62 -17.97 40.19
C THR A 15 -57.52 -19.07 40.15
N ARG A 16 -56.20 -18.75 40.24
CA ARG A 16 -55.33 -18.44 41.43
C ARG A 16 -54.55 -19.68 42.02
N PRO A 17 -53.59 -19.55 42.99
CA PRO A 17 -52.27 -20.23 42.84
C PRO A 17 -51.76 -21.01 44.09
N MET A 18 -50.56 -21.62 43.99
CA MET A 18 -49.55 -21.86 45.07
C MET A 18 -48.17 -22.07 44.39
N MET A 19 -46.99 -21.61 44.87
CA MET A 19 -46.24 -21.88 46.13
C MET A 19 -45.82 -23.36 46.32
N ARG A 20 -44.67 -23.75 46.89
CA ARG A 20 -43.31 -23.17 47.11
C ARG A 20 -42.48 -24.18 47.94
N ALA A 21 -41.40 -24.76 47.42
CA ALA A 21 -40.24 -25.29 48.17
C ALA A 21 -39.10 -25.64 47.18
N SER A 22 -37.79 -25.42 47.36
CA SER A 22 -36.90 -25.18 48.52
C SER A 22 -36.24 -26.42 49.14
N ARG A 23 -35.13 -26.87 48.52
CA ARG A 23 -33.88 -27.42 49.09
C ARG A 23 -32.78 -27.20 48.03
N SER A 24 -31.60 -26.62 48.23
CA SER A 24 -30.62 -26.55 49.35
C SER A 24 -29.66 -27.75 49.43
N THR A 25 -28.51 -27.64 48.76
CA THR A 25 -27.31 -28.46 48.94
C THR A 25 -26.07 -27.56 48.92
N THR A 26 -25.00 -27.97 49.63
CA THR A 26 -23.87 -27.11 49.99
C THR A 26 -22.52 -27.79 49.79
N ALA A 27 -21.61 -27.14 49.08
CA ALA A 27 -20.15 -27.37 49.12
C ALA A 27 -19.47 -26.05 48.72
N ALA A 28 -18.77 -25.32 49.60
CA ALA A 28 -17.54 -25.62 50.35
C ALA A 28 -16.30 -25.10 49.61
N VAL A 29 -15.61 -24.12 50.22
CA VAL A 29 -14.42 -23.43 49.70
C VAL A 29 -13.30 -23.53 50.75
N PRO A 30 -12.06 -23.90 50.37
CA PRO A 30 -10.94 -23.97 51.31
C PRO A 30 -10.38 -22.56 51.67
N PRO A 31 -9.71 -22.41 52.83
CA PRO A 31 -9.56 -21.12 53.48
C PRO A 31 -8.40 -20.25 52.99
N ALA A 32 -8.53 -18.94 53.19
CA ALA A 32 -7.45 -17.97 53.06
C ALA A 32 -6.48 -18.01 54.25
N LYS A 33 -5.25 -17.52 54.05
CA LYS A 33 -4.22 -17.41 55.09
C LYS A 33 -3.83 -15.95 55.30
N ASP A 34 -3.84 -15.55 56.57
CA ASP A 34 -3.29 -14.34 57.22
C ASP A 34 -2.93 -13.09 56.39
N ARG A 35 -3.56 -11.97 56.75
CA ARG A 35 -3.14 -10.60 56.39
C ARG A 35 -2.92 -9.78 57.67
N PRO A 36 -1.72 -9.23 57.93
CA PRO A 36 -1.53 -8.26 59.02
C PRO A 36 -2.25 -6.93 58.70
N ALA A 37 -2.80 -6.29 59.72
CA ALA A 37 -3.68 -5.14 59.57
C ALA A 37 -2.94 -3.81 59.30
N ALA A 38 -3.60 -2.90 58.58
CA ALA A 38 -3.29 -1.47 58.58
C ALA A 38 -4.54 -0.72 59.07
N VAL A 39 -4.37 0.20 60.02
CA VAL A 39 -5.47 0.82 60.76
C VAL A 39 -6.24 1.83 59.90
N SER A 40 -7.57 1.72 59.87
CA SER A 40 -8.45 2.71 59.24
C SER A 40 -9.25 3.46 60.32
N THR A 41 -8.76 4.65 60.68
CA THR A 41 -9.33 5.47 61.76
C THR A 41 -10.60 6.20 61.30
N ARG A 42 -11.76 5.53 61.38
CA ARG A 42 -13.06 6.21 61.28
C ARG A 42 -13.28 7.12 62.50
N ARG A 43 -13.06 8.42 62.34
CA ARG A 43 -13.52 9.45 63.28
C ARG A 43 -14.79 10.10 62.75
N ALA A 44 -15.93 9.82 63.41
CA ALA A 44 -17.15 10.57 63.16
C ALA A 44 -17.01 12.00 63.70
N ALA A 45 -17.51 12.98 62.95
CA ALA A 45 -17.68 14.37 63.38
C ALA A 45 -19.12 14.80 63.08
N ARG A 46 -19.69 15.67 63.92
CA ARG A 46 -21.10 16.06 63.84
C ARG A 46 -21.36 17.03 62.68
N VAL A 47 -22.59 17.02 62.20
CA VAL A 47 -23.17 18.20 61.55
C VAL A 47 -23.17 19.35 62.55
N SER A 48 -22.57 20.47 62.16
CA SER A 48 -22.84 21.79 62.74
C SER A 48 -22.78 22.77 61.59
N GLY A 49 -23.87 23.50 61.36
CA GLY A 49 -23.88 24.58 60.39
C GLY A 49 -23.14 25.80 60.95
N ASN A 50 -22.46 26.53 60.07
CA ASN A 50 -22.45 27.99 60.03
C ASN A 50 -21.88 28.42 58.67
N SER A 51 -22.46 29.47 58.10
CA SER A 51 -21.84 30.24 57.01
C SER A 51 -20.63 31.02 57.56
N GLU A 52 -19.65 31.33 56.71
CA GLU A 52 -18.76 32.51 56.75
C GLU A 52 -17.73 32.39 55.60
N GLU A 53 -17.26 33.51 55.04
CA GLU A 53 -16.44 33.52 53.82
C GLU A 53 -14.95 33.23 54.09
N LYS A 54 -14.45 32.06 53.66
CA LYS A 54 -13.03 31.68 53.68
C LYS A 54 -12.76 30.50 52.74
N LYS A 55 -11.79 30.53 51.82
CA LYS A 55 -10.92 31.63 51.34
C LYS A 55 -10.39 31.22 49.96
N PRO A 56 -10.70 31.91 48.84
CA PRO A 56 -10.38 31.44 47.49
C PRO A 56 -8.87 31.26 47.25
N ASP A 57 -8.04 32.08 47.92
CA ASP A 57 -6.59 31.95 47.90
C ASP A 57 -6.11 30.54 48.29
N SER A 58 -6.82 29.83 49.17
CA SER A 58 -6.43 28.48 49.61
C SER A 58 -6.59 27.43 48.52
N GLU A 59 -7.57 27.59 47.64
CA GLU A 59 -7.78 26.69 46.48
C GLU A 59 -6.84 27.07 45.33
N LEU A 60 -6.62 28.37 45.11
CA LEU A 60 -5.61 28.87 44.18
C LEU A 60 -4.21 28.35 44.56
N GLU A 61 -3.88 28.36 45.84
CA GLU A 61 -2.64 27.82 46.40
C GLU A 61 -2.54 26.29 46.30
N ALA A 62 -3.65 25.55 46.41
CA ALA A 62 -3.67 24.12 46.13
C ALA A 62 -3.40 23.83 44.64
N LEU A 63 -4.06 24.56 43.73
CA LEU A 63 -3.87 24.44 42.29
C LEU A 63 -2.45 24.81 41.84
N ARG A 64 -1.84 25.84 42.43
CA ARG A 64 -0.43 26.20 42.17
C ARG A 64 0.52 25.04 42.49
N ARG A 65 0.36 24.40 43.65
CA ARG A 65 1.18 23.23 44.04
C ARG A 65 0.96 22.04 43.12
N GLU A 66 -0.26 21.81 42.65
CA GLU A 66 -0.56 20.72 41.72
C GLU A 66 0.02 20.98 40.31
N VAL A 67 -0.05 22.21 39.80
CA VAL A 67 0.62 22.60 38.54
C VAL A 67 2.14 22.42 38.63
N GLU A 68 2.74 22.73 39.79
CA GLU A 68 4.18 22.56 40.03
C GLU A 68 4.59 21.09 40.31
N ARG A 69 3.65 20.24 40.72
CA ARG A 69 3.81 18.78 40.75
C ARG A 69 3.74 18.20 39.33
N LEU A 70 2.80 18.68 38.51
CA LEU A 70 2.62 18.26 37.12
C LEU A 70 3.79 18.69 36.22
N ARG A 71 4.38 19.88 36.43
CA ARG A 71 5.59 20.31 35.72
C ARG A 71 6.76 19.35 35.95
N ARG A 72 7.09 19.03 37.20
CA ARG A 72 8.14 18.06 37.54
C ARG A 72 7.87 16.67 36.97
N CYS A 73 6.61 16.24 36.95
CA CYS A 73 6.17 14.99 36.32
C CYS A 73 6.40 14.98 34.79
N ASN A 74 6.19 16.12 34.11
CA ASN A 74 6.50 16.26 32.69
C ASN A 74 8.01 16.33 32.43
N GLU A 75 8.77 17.07 33.23
CA GLU A 75 10.24 17.15 33.15
C GLU A 75 10.89 15.76 33.32
N GLU A 76 10.36 14.93 34.23
CA GLU A 76 10.80 13.54 34.41
C GLU A 76 10.44 12.65 33.20
N LEU A 77 9.24 12.81 32.61
CA LEU A 77 8.83 12.11 31.40
C LEU A 77 9.66 12.51 30.17
N GLU A 78 10.03 13.80 30.03
CA GLU A 78 10.90 14.28 28.96
C GLU A 78 12.33 13.72 29.11
N GLN A 79 12.85 13.59 30.34
CA GLN A 79 14.12 12.91 30.60
C GLN A 79 14.06 11.41 30.25
N GLN A 80 12.99 10.71 30.64
CA GLN A 80 12.79 9.30 30.25
C GLN A 80 12.68 9.12 28.73
N LEU A 81 12.00 10.05 28.04
CA LEU A 81 11.91 10.06 26.58
C LEU A 81 13.28 10.30 25.92
N ALA A 82 14.10 11.21 26.44
CA ALA A 82 15.45 11.46 25.95
C ALA A 82 16.37 10.22 26.12
N VAL A 83 16.31 9.55 27.27
CA VAL A 83 17.02 8.27 27.50
C VAL A 83 16.55 7.20 26.51
N ALA A 84 15.24 7.04 26.32
CA ALA A 84 14.70 6.08 25.35
C ALA A 84 15.13 6.37 23.91
N HIS A 85 15.17 7.64 23.49
CA HIS A 85 15.71 8.04 22.19
C HIS A 85 17.19 7.70 22.04
N HIS A 86 18.01 7.90 23.09
CA HIS A 86 19.42 7.53 23.09
C HIS A 86 19.61 6.01 22.95
N SER A 87 18.86 5.20 23.71
CA SER A 87 18.88 3.74 23.60
C SER A 87 18.48 3.24 22.21
N VAL A 88 17.45 3.84 21.59
CA VAL A 88 17.03 3.50 20.22
C VAL A 88 18.10 3.89 19.19
N ALA A 89 18.78 5.02 19.37
CA ALA A 89 19.89 5.42 18.50
C ALA A 89 21.08 4.44 18.62
N GLN A 90 21.44 4.04 19.84
CA GLN A 90 22.50 3.05 20.11
C GLN A 90 22.19 1.68 19.50
N LEU A 91 20.96 1.18 19.67
CA LEU A 91 20.50 -0.07 19.05
C LEU A 91 20.53 -0.02 17.51
N ARG A 92 20.20 1.14 16.92
CA ARG A 92 20.27 1.36 15.47
C ARG A 92 21.72 1.37 14.96
N GLN A 93 22.63 2.01 15.70
CA GLN A 93 24.06 2.00 15.38
C GLN A 93 24.65 0.58 15.49
N GLN A 94 24.25 -0.20 16.51
CA GLN A 94 24.69 -1.58 16.67
C GLN A 94 24.20 -2.47 15.51
N GLN A 95 22.94 -2.31 15.05
CA GLN A 95 22.45 -3.00 13.85
C GLN A 95 23.24 -2.62 12.59
N GLN A 96 23.62 -1.34 12.44
CA GLN A 96 24.44 -0.89 11.30
C GLN A 96 25.85 -1.49 11.31
N LEU A 97 26.48 -1.62 12.49
CA LEU A 97 27.79 -2.28 12.63
C LEU A 97 27.72 -3.77 12.31
N VAL A 98 26.68 -4.48 12.78
CA VAL A 98 26.45 -5.90 12.44
C VAL A 98 26.18 -6.09 10.94
N ALA A 99 25.40 -5.21 10.32
CA ALA A 99 25.15 -5.24 8.88
C ALA A 99 26.43 -4.98 8.07
N ALA A 100 27.25 -3.99 8.47
CA ALA A 100 28.53 -3.70 7.82
C ALA A 100 29.51 -4.87 7.90
N ALA A 101 29.59 -5.55 9.05
CA ALA A 101 30.40 -6.76 9.20
C ALA A 101 29.91 -7.90 8.28
N ALA A 102 28.59 -8.09 8.15
CA ALA A 102 28.01 -9.10 7.26
C ALA A 102 28.21 -8.81 5.76
N CYS A 103 28.37 -7.54 5.36
CA CYS A 103 28.63 -7.17 3.96
C CYS A 103 30.07 -7.44 3.51
N SER A 104 31.01 -7.72 4.41
CA SER A 104 32.44 -7.86 4.07
C SER A 104 32.84 -9.25 3.51
N SER A 105 31.88 -10.15 3.21
CA SER A 105 32.14 -11.55 2.83
C SER A 105 31.55 -11.97 1.47
N ILE A 106 31.15 -11.02 0.61
CA ILE A 106 30.53 -11.30 -0.69
C ILE A 106 31.36 -10.68 -1.83
N PRO A 107 31.85 -11.46 -2.82
CA PRO A 107 32.57 -10.93 -3.98
C PRO A 107 31.61 -10.29 -5.01
N PRO A 108 32.07 -9.29 -5.80
CA PRO A 108 31.21 -8.57 -6.74
C PRO A 108 30.86 -9.38 -8.01
N PRO A 109 29.67 -9.16 -8.61
CA PRO A 109 29.24 -9.83 -9.84
C PRO A 109 29.83 -9.20 -11.12
N PRO A 110 29.90 -9.96 -12.24
CA PRO A 110 30.42 -9.48 -13.53
C PRO A 110 29.42 -8.62 -14.33
N PRO A 111 29.88 -7.78 -15.28
CA PRO A 111 29.04 -6.87 -16.07
C PRO A 111 28.35 -7.53 -17.30
N PRO A 112 27.23 -6.98 -17.80
CA PRO A 112 26.46 -7.51 -18.93
C PRO A 112 26.87 -6.97 -20.32
N PRO A 113 26.54 -7.68 -21.43
CA PRO A 113 26.85 -7.28 -22.81
C PRO A 113 25.77 -6.36 -23.47
N PRO A 114 26.10 -5.64 -24.56
CA PRO A 114 25.21 -4.69 -25.24
C PRO A 114 24.27 -5.32 -26.30
N THR A 115 23.26 -4.56 -26.75
CA THR A 115 22.17 -5.00 -27.64
C THR A 115 22.09 -4.18 -28.94
N SER A 116 21.70 -4.81 -30.05
CA SER A 116 21.53 -4.18 -31.38
C SER A 116 20.05 -4.07 -31.83
N ARG A 117 19.74 -3.14 -32.74
CA ARG A 117 18.37 -2.79 -33.20
C ARG A 117 18.12 -3.21 -34.67
N GLY A 118 16.86 -3.46 -35.06
CA GLY A 118 16.43 -3.56 -36.48
C GLY A 118 14.97 -4.04 -36.68
N ILE A 119 14.23 -3.44 -37.63
CA ILE A 119 12.82 -3.70 -38.02
C ILE A 119 12.58 -3.05 -39.42
N PRO A 120 11.46 -3.25 -40.17
CA PRO A 120 10.59 -4.42 -40.43
C PRO A 120 10.62 -4.86 -41.93
N GLN A 121 9.71 -5.75 -42.37
CA GLN A 121 9.44 -6.12 -43.78
C GLN A 121 7.92 -6.32 -44.01
N GLY A 122 7.41 -6.36 -45.26
CA GLY A 122 5.97 -6.55 -45.53
C GLY A 122 5.58 -7.24 -46.86
N GLN A 123 4.50 -8.05 -46.77
CA GLN A 123 3.40 -8.41 -47.71
C GLN A 123 3.66 -8.53 -49.25
N GLY A 124 3.20 -9.55 -49.99
CA GLY A 124 2.53 -10.83 -49.63
C GLY A 124 1.77 -11.52 -50.80
N VAL A 125 1.30 -12.77 -50.59
CA VAL A 125 0.20 -13.57 -51.26
C VAL A 125 0.25 -13.93 -52.79
N PRO A 126 -0.45 -15.00 -53.31
CA PRO A 126 -0.57 -16.41 -52.82
C PRO A 126 -0.72 -17.57 -53.89
N VAL A 127 -0.91 -18.84 -53.42
CA VAL A 127 -1.50 -20.09 -54.04
C VAL A 127 -0.66 -20.99 -55.04
N PRO A 128 -1.00 -22.30 -55.32
CA PRO A 128 -0.43 -23.56 -54.75
C PRO A 128 0.21 -24.53 -55.80
N PRO A 129 0.56 -25.84 -55.58
CA PRO A 129 0.57 -26.77 -54.39
C PRO A 129 2.04 -27.31 -54.13
N PRO A 130 2.45 -28.60 -53.88
CA PRO A 130 1.84 -29.88 -53.41
C PRO A 130 2.62 -30.65 -52.27
N PRO A 131 2.22 -31.88 -51.83
CA PRO A 131 2.93 -32.73 -50.82
C PRO A 131 3.63 -33.99 -51.44
N PRO A 132 4.28 -34.95 -50.70
CA PRO A 132 4.64 -35.15 -49.26
C PRO A 132 6.20 -35.26 -49.10
N PRO A 133 6.93 -36.18 -48.37
CA PRO A 133 6.71 -37.12 -47.22
C PRO A 133 7.79 -37.06 -46.07
N PRO A 134 7.79 -37.95 -45.02
CA PRO A 134 8.66 -37.84 -43.82
C PRO A 134 9.57 -39.06 -43.42
N LYS A 135 10.41 -38.88 -42.35
CA LYS A 135 11.21 -39.84 -41.50
C LYS A 135 12.72 -40.04 -41.87
N PRO A 136 13.61 -40.60 -41.00
CA PRO A 136 13.62 -40.75 -39.52
C PRO A 136 14.97 -40.43 -38.76
N ASN A 137 14.84 -40.44 -37.42
CA ASN A 137 15.82 -40.52 -36.31
C ASN A 137 16.98 -41.56 -36.39
N ASN A 138 18.10 -41.30 -35.68
CA ASN A 138 18.86 -42.33 -34.92
C ASN A 138 19.70 -41.77 -33.73
N ASN A 139 20.11 -42.65 -32.79
CA ASN A 139 20.82 -42.36 -31.53
C ASN A 139 22.16 -43.14 -31.37
N SER A 140 22.97 -42.68 -30.39
CA SER A 140 23.81 -43.53 -29.49
C SER A 140 25.30 -43.88 -29.80
N SER A 141 26.20 -43.30 -28.98
CA SER A 141 27.14 -44.02 -28.07
C SER A 141 28.49 -44.65 -28.52
N ARG A 142 29.55 -44.25 -27.77
CA ARG A 142 30.80 -44.96 -27.36
C ARG A 142 32.04 -45.00 -28.28
N ARG A 143 33.15 -45.37 -27.61
CA ARG A 143 34.62 -45.21 -27.81
C ARG A 143 35.27 -46.39 -27.01
N PRO A 144 36.57 -46.82 -27.10
CA PRO A 144 37.73 -46.50 -27.96
C PRO A 144 38.24 -47.79 -28.69
N PRO A 145 39.55 -48.07 -28.95
CA PRO A 145 40.78 -47.24 -29.12
C PRO A 145 41.57 -47.54 -30.44
N GLY A 146 42.63 -46.77 -30.76
CA GLY A 146 43.66 -47.24 -31.72
C GLY A 146 44.52 -46.20 -32.48
N LEU A 147 45.75 -45.96 -31.98
CA LEU A 147 47.04 -45.81 -32.71
C LEU A 147 47.16 -45.00 -34.04
N ASN A 148 47.97 -43.94 -33.97
CA ASN A 148 49.10 -43.58 -34.87
C ASN A 148 48.88 -42.96 -36.29
N ALA A 149 49.16 -41.65 -36.36
CA ALA A 149 50.01 -40.94 -37.35
C ALA A 149 49.85 -41.15 -38.88
N SER A 150 49.34 -40.11 -39.59
CA SER A 150 49.94 -39.58 -40.86
C SER A 150 49.18 -38.37 -41.46
N SER A 151 49.10 -37.23 -40.76
CA SER A 151 48.36 -36.03 -41.21
C SER A 151 48.97 -35.26 -42.40
N SER A 152 50.15 -35.63 -42.90
CA SER A 152 50.93 -34.83 -43.88
C SER A 152 50.50 -34.98 -45.35
N LYS A 153 49.67 -35.98 -45.69
CA LYS A 153 49.33 -36.28 -47.11
C LYS A 153 48.22 -35.40 -47.72
N ALA A 154 47.37 -34.78 -46.90
CA ALA A 154 46.22 -34.02 -47.41
C ALA A 154 46.64 -32.69 -48.06
N THR A 155 47.52 -31.93 -47.42
CA THR A 155 47.94 -30.59 -47.87
C THR A 155 48.67 -30.63 -49.21
N ALA A 156 49.57 -31.60 -49.39
CA ALA A 156 50.39 -31.73 -50.60
C ALA A 156 49.56 -31.92 -51.90
N LEU A 157 48.38 -32.56 -51.81
CA LEU A 157 47.49 -32.71 -52.96
C LEU A 157 46.79 -31.40 -53.34
N VAL A 158 46.48 -30.55 -52.36
CA VAL A 158 45.80 -29.25 -52.58
C VAL A 158 46.74 -28.26 -53.28
N ASP A 159 48.01 -28.20 -52.89
CA ASP A 159 48.98 -27.28 -53.50
C ASP A 159 49.43 -27.73 -54.90
N MET A 160 49.47 -29.04 -55.16
CA MET A 160 49.73 -29.59 -56.49
C MET A 160 48.59 -29.25 -57.47
N TYR A 161 47.32 -29.36 -57.03
CA TYR A 161 46.16 -28.93 -57.81
C TYR A 161 46.16 -27.42 -58.11
N LYS A 162 46.52 -26.58 -57.13
CA LYS A 162 46.66 -25.13 -57.34
C LYS A 162 47.71 -24.80 -58.41
N SER A 163 48.86 -25.47 -58.38
CA SER A 163 49.95 -25.23 -59.33
C SER A 163 49.54 -25.55 -60.78
N LEU A 164 48.75 -26.62 -60.98
CA LEU A 164 48.14 -26.93 -62.29
C LEU A 164 47.15 -25.85 -62.74
N SER A 165 46.32 -25.32 -61.85
CA SER A 165 45.31 -24.30 -62.19
C SER A 165 45.88 -22.92 -62.59
N LEU A 166 47.15 -22.66 -62.28
CA LEU A 166 47.83 -21.39 -62.59
C LEU A 166 48.58 -21.40 -63.93
N THR A 167 48.92 -22.58 -64.47
CA THR A 167 49.73 -22.70 -65.70
C THR A 167 48.91 -22.76 -67.00
N THR A 168 47.58 -22.87 -66.93
CA THR A 168 46.69 -23.00 -68.10
C THR A 168 46.15 -21.66 -68.63
N THR A 169 46.90 -20.56 -68.49
CA THR A 169 46.46 -19.19 -68.85
C THR A 169 46.99 -18.67 -70.20
N THR A 170 47.42 -19.57 -71.09
CA THR A 170 47.82 -19.23 -72.46
C THR A 170 47.11 -20.07 -73.53
N THR A 171 46.78 -19.44 -74.66
CA THR A 171 46.21 -20.02 -75.90
C THR A 171 44.79 -20.63 -75.83
N THR A 172 43.81 -19.77 -76.16
CA THR A 172 42.63 -20.08 -77.01
C THR A 172 41.70 -21.27 -76.64
N THR A 173 40.66 -21.02 -75.82
CA THR A 173 39.24 -21.43 -76.07
C THR A 173 38.25 -20.84 -75.05
N ASN A 174 38.40 -19.54 -74.70
CA ASN A 174 37.75 -18.96 -73.51
C ASN A 174 36.22 -18.75 -73.55
N THR A 175 35.51 -19.07 -74.63
CA THR A 175 34.04 -18.89 -74.75
C THR A 175 33.24 -20.10 -74.27
N ALA A 176 33.60 -21.33 -74.66
CA ALA A 176 32.86 -22.53 -74.26
C ALA A 176 33.03 -22.83 -72.76
N THR A 177 34.24 -22.67 -72.23
CA THR A 177 34.56 -22.89 -70.82
C THR A 177 33.92 -21.83 -69.92
N SER A 178 33.89 -20.56 -70.33
CA SER A 178 33.21 -19.50 -69.57
C SER A 178 31.68 -19.64 -69.62
N SER A 179 31.10 -20.12 -70.73
CA SER A 179 29.66 -20.46 -70.78
C SER A 179 29.31 -21.57 -69.79
N PHE A 180 30.09 -22.67 -69.79
CA PHE A 180 29.85 -23.79 -68.87
C PHE A 180 30.05 -23.40 -67.39
N VAL A 181 31.10 -22.63 -67.09
CA VAL A 181 31.33 -22.10 -65.73
C VAL A 181 30.23 -21.10 -65.33
N GLY A 182 29.76 -20.27 -66.26
CA GLY A 182 28.64 -19.36 -66.05
C GLY A 182 27.32 -20.09 -65.76
N GLU A 183 26.99 -21.12 -66.54
CA GLU A 183 25.83 -21.98 -66.30
C GLU A 183 25.93 -22.74 -64.98
N LEU A 184 27.10 -23.28 -64.65
CA LEU A 184 27.35 -23.99 -63.40
C LEU A 184 27.23 -23.05 -62.20
N GLN A 185 27.79 -21.84 -62.30
CA GLN A 185 27.67 -20.80 -61.28
C GLN A 185 26.21 -20.34 -61.14
N ASN A 186 25.48 -20.18 -62.25
CA ASN A 186 24.07 -19.81 -62.24
C ASN A 186 23.19 -20.90 -61.59
N ARG A 187 23.41 -22.18 -61.93
CA ARG A 187 22.75 -23.32 -61.28
C ARG A 187 23.10 -23.42 -59.79
N SER A 188 24.34 -23.10 -59.42
CA SER A 188 24.78 -23.02 -58.02
C SER A 188 24.06 -21.89 -57.26
N THR A 189 23.96 -20.68 -57.85
CA THR A 189 23.20 -19.57 -57.23
C THR A 189 21.70 -19.84 -57.16
N HIS A 190 21.12 -20.53 -58.14
CA HIS A 190 19.72 -20.97 -58.07
C HIS A 190 19.50 -21.99 -56.94
N LEU A 191 20.30 -23.07 -56.88
CA LEU A 191 20.21 -24.04 -55.78
C LEU A 191 20.41 -23.40 -54.40
N LEU A 192 21.37 -22.48 -54.26
CA LEU A 192 21.59 -21.75 -53.01
C LEU A 192 20.43 -20.79 -52.67
N ALA A 193 19.78 -20.19 -53.67
CA ALA A 193 18.56 -19.41 -53.47
C ALA A 193 17.40 -20.31 -53.03
N ASP A 194 17.20 -21.45 -53.67
CA ASP A 194 16.12 -22.40 -53.37
C ASP A 194 16.28 -23.04 -51.98
N TYR A 195 17.50 -23.43 -51.59
CA TYR A 195 17.76 -23.86 -50.21
C TYR A 195 17.58 -22.71 -49.20
N SER A 196 17.94 -21.48 -49.55
CA SER A 196 17.78 -20.30 -48.68
C SER A 196 16.30 -19.91 -48.47
N THR A 197 15.47 -19.96 -49.51
CA THR A 197 14.02 -19.73 -49.41
C THR A 197 13.33 -20.85 -48.64
N GLN A 198 13.69 -22.12 -48.90
CA GLN A 198 13.15 -23.26 -48.17
C GLN A 198 13.49 -23.22 -46.67
N ILE A 199 14.72 -22.85 -46.30
CA ILE A 199 15.12 -22.69 -44.89
C ILE A 199 14.36 -21.53 -44.24
N LYS A 200 14.17 -20.39 -44.92
CA LYS A 200 13.38 -19.27 -44.39
C LYS A 200 11.93 -19.66 -44.15
N ALA A 201 11.27 -20.27 -45.14
CA ALA A 201 9.88 -20.70 -45.01
C ALA A 201 9.66 -21.71 -43.87
N ASP A 202 10.60 -22.65 -43.69
CA ASP A 202 10.57 -23.63 -42.60
C ASP A 202 10.82 -22.98 -41.22
N VAL A 203 11.73 -22.01 -41.13
CA VAL A 203 11.97 -21.21 -39.91
C VAL A 203 10.75 -20.34 -39.56
N GLU A 204 10.15 -19.66 -40.53
CA GLU A 204 8.95 -18.83 -40.35
C GLU A 204 7.73 -19.67 -39.94
N SER A 205 7.54 -20.83 -40.57
CA SER A 205 6.51 -21.81 -40.20
C SER A 205 6.69 -22.32 -38.76
N LYS A 206 7.91 -22.69 -38.38
CA LYS A 206 8.25 -23.13 -37.01
C LYS A 206 8.10 -22.00 -36.00
N ALA A 207 8.48 -20.77 -36.34
CA ALA A 207 8.22 -19.59 -35.50
C ALA A 207 6.72 -19.34 -35.32
N GLY A 208 5.91 -19.51 -36.37
CA GLY A 208 4.45 -19.46 -36.31
C GLY A 208 3.87 -20.52 -35.37
N LEU A 209 4.33 -21.77 -35.46
CA LEU A 209 3.94 -22.86 -34.56
C LEU A 209 4.35 -22.58 -33.11
N ILE A 210 5.56 -22.09 -32.88
CA ILE A 210 6.07 -21.71 -31.55
C ILE A 210 5.24 -20.56 -30.97
N ASN A 211 4.94 -19.51 -31.75
CA ASN A 211 4.13 -18.39 -31.30
C ASN A 211 2.67 -18.80 -31.03
N HIS A 212 2.09 -19.68 -31.84
CA HIS A 212 0.78 -20.28 -31.56
C HIS A 212 0.82 -21.11 -30.27
N LEU A 213 1.86 -21.93 -30.06
CA LEU A 213 2.00 -22.75 -28.85
C LEU A 213 2.22 -21.87 -27.61
N ILE A 214 3.02 -20.81 -27.68
CA ILE A 214 3.17 -19.81 -26.60
C ILE A 214 1.83 -19.15 -26.30
N THR A 215 1.12 -18.67 -27.33
CA THR A 215 -0.20 -18.03 -27.17
C THR A 215 -1.19 -18.99 -26.50
N LYS A 216 -1.23 -20.24 -26.97
CA LYS A 216 -2.12 -21.29 -26.45
C LYS A 216 -1.74 -21.72 -25.04
N VAL A 217 -0.44 -21.87 -24.73
CA VAL A 217 0.07 -22.15 -23.38
C VAL A 217 -0.33 -21.02 -22.45
N HIS A 218 -0.03 -19.75 -22.79
CA HIS A 218 -0.49 -18.59 -22.00
C HIS A 218 -2.01 -18.61 -21.79
N GLN A 219 -2.82 -18.84 -22.83
CA GLN A 219 -4.28 -18.95 -22.69
C GLN A 219 -4.66 -20.09 -21.73
N THR A 220 -4.15 -21.31 -21.89
CA THR A 220 -4.48 -22.42 -20.99
C THR A 220 -3.95 -22.23 -19.55
N THR A 221 -2.78 -21.63 -19.40
CA THR A 221 -2.15 -21.39 -18.10
C THR A 221 -2.89 -20.30 -17.33
N TYR A 222 -3.33 -19.21 -17.97
CA TYR A 222 -4.02 -18.11 -17.29
C TYR A 222 -5.55 -18.32 -17.19
N SER A 223 -6.21 -18.91 -18.19
CA SER A 223 -7.65 -19.16 -18.12
C SER A 223 -8.07 -20.25 -17.13
N ASN A 224 -7.14 -21.12 -16.69
CA ASN A 224 -7.45 -22.19 -15.73
C ASN A 224 -7.22 -21.82 -14.26
N VAL A 225 -6.52 -20.71 -13.95
CA VAL A 225 -6.28 -20.30 -12.55
C VAL A 225 -7.45 -19.51 -11.96
N GLU A 226 -8.24 -18.83 -12.79
CA GLU A 226 -9.14 -17.76 -12.32
C GLU A 226 -10.45 -18.24 -11.65
N GLN A 227 -10.99 -19.44 -11.94
CA GLN A 227 -12.40 -19.74 -11.58
C GLN A 227 -12.81 -21.17 -11.11
N SER A 228 -11.93 -22.17 -10.95
CA SER A 228 -12.36 -23.53 -10.53
C SER A 228 -11.86 -24.01 -9.15
N ASP A 229 -10.59 -24.35 -9.00
CA ASP A 229 -10.17 -25.30 -7.94
C ASP A 229 -9.64 -24.70 -6.63
N GLU A 230 -9.50 -23.38 -6.48
CA GLU A 230 -9.10 -22.80 -5.18
C GLU A 230 -10.07 -23.21 -4.07
N THR A 231 -11.38 -23.16 -4.32
CA THR A 231 -12.39 -23.59 -3.34
C THR A 231 -12.44 -25.10 -3.14
N ALA A 232 -11.93 -25.90 -4.08
CA ALA A 232 -11.86 -27.35 -3.95
C ALA A 232 -10.69 -27.76 -3.05
N VAL A 233 -9.50 -27.18 -3.27
CA VAL A 233 -8.32 -27.40 -2.40
C VAL A 233 -8.58 -26.84 -1.00
N LEU A 234 -9.11 -25.61 -0.89
CA LEU A 234 -9.35 -24.98 0.42
C LEU A 234 -10.47 -25.64 1.24
N LYS A 235 -11.41 -26.38 0.64
CA LYS A 235 -12.43 -27.17 1.40
C LYS A 235 -11.83 -28.24 2.31
N HIS A 236 -10.61 -28.69 2.04
CA HIS A 236 -9.89 -29.66 2.88
C HIS A 236 -9.04 -29.02 3.99
N PHE A 237 -8.93 -27.69 3.99
CA PHE A 237 -8.28 -26.91 5.05
C PHE A 237 -9.32 -26.13 5.86
N SER A 238 -9.06 -25.91 7.15
CA SER A 238 -9.88 -25.01 7.98
C SER A 238 -9.55 -23.53 7.69
N TRP A 239 -9.62 -23.14 6.42
CA TRP A 239 -9.23 -21.80 5.96
C TRP A 239 -10.15 -20.71 6.56
N PRO A 240 -9.61 -19.73 7.32
CA PRO A 240 -10.43 -18.69 7.94
C PRO A 240 -10.90 -17.61 6.97
N GLU A 241 -11.61 -17.97 5.90
CA GLU A 241 -12.05 -17.09 4.80
C GLU A 241 -12.68 -15.79 5.29
N ARG A 242 -13.72 -15.88 6.14
CA ARG A 242 -14.38 -14.72 6.79
C ARG A 242 -13.41 -13.80 7.56
N LYS A 243 -12.31 -14.34 8.12
CA LYS A 243 -11.26 -13.55 8.76
C LYS A 243 -10.29 -12.93 7.74
N ALA A 244 -9.96 -13.64 6.67
CA ALA A 244 -9.15 -13.11 5.59
C ALA A 244 -9.86 -11.92 4.90
N ASP A 245 -11.16 -12.03 4.64
CA ASP A 245 -11.98 -10.95 4.08
C ASP A 245 -12.06 -9.74 4.99
N ALA A 246 -12.42 -9.94 6.26
CA ALA A 246 -12.47 -8.86 7.24
C ALA A 246 -11.09 -8.19 7.44
N LEU A 247 -9.98 -8.92 7.25
CA LEU A 247 -8.63 -8.35 7.27
C LEU A 247 -8.31 -7.58 5.97
N ARG A 248 -8.75 -8.05 4.80
CA ARG A 248 -8.67 -7.33 3.52
C ARG A 248 -9.44 -6.01 3.59
N GLU A 249 -10.67 -6.04 4.09
CA GLU A 249 -11.53 -4.87 4.33
C GLU A 249 -10.87 -3.89 5.31
N ALA A 250 -10.52 -4.33 6.53
CA ALA A 250 -9.87 -3.48 7.53
C ALA A 250 -8.57 -2.83 7.00
N THR A 251 -7.80 -3.55 6.19
CA THR A 251 -6.57 -3.04 5.55
C THR A 251 -6.89 -1.98 4.49
N PHE A 252 -7.90 -2.20 3.64
CA PHE A 252 -8.34 -1.21 2.65
C PHE A 252 -8.83 0.07 3.35
N GLU A 253 -9.65 -0.06 4.39
CA GLU A 253 -10.19 1.06 5.15
C GLU A 253 -9.10 1.89 5.85
N TYR A 254 -8.16 1.23 6.52
CA TYR A 254 -7.01 1.90 7.13
C TYR A 254 -6.16 2.64 6.08
N ARG A 255 -5.89 2.01 4.92
CA ARG A 255 -5.12 2.64 3.83
C ARG A 255 -5.87 3.82 3.21
N HIS A 256 -7.20 3.76 3.09
CA HIS A 256 -8.01 4.87 2.59
C HIS A 256 -7.93 6.09 3.52
N LEU A 257 -8.11 5.91 4.83
CA LEU A 257 -7.99 6.99 5.81
C LEU A 257 -6.57 7.57 5.85
N ASN A 258 -5.55 6.69 5.86
CA ASN A 258 -4.15 7.11 5.89
C ASN A 258 -3.70 7.79 4.58
N SER A 259 -4.38 7.56 3.45
CA SER A 259 -4.14 8.29 2.19
C SER A 259 -4.51 9.78 2.32
N VAL A 260 -5.63 10.11 2.95
CA VAL A 260 -6.04 11.51 3.20
C VAL A 260 -5.07 12.20 4.17
N LEU A 261 -4.64 11.51 5.23
CA LEU A 261 -3.57 12.00 6.11
C LEU A 261 -2.27 12.25 5.33
N THR A 262 -1.85 11.30 4.49
CA THR A 262 -0.63 11.43 3.68
C THR A 262 -0.71 12.60 2.71
N GLN A 263 -1.87 12.88 2.12
CA GLN A 263 -2.11 14.07 1.28
C GLN A 263 -1.90 15.37 2.06
N ILE A 264 -2.37 15.46 3.32
CA ILE A 264 -2.22 16.65 4.17
C ILE A 264 -0.78 16.78 4.70
N SER A 265 -0.14 15.67 5.10
CA SER A 265 1.24 15.67 5.57
C SER A 265 2.20 16.14 4.49
N LYS A 266 2.07 15.63 3.26
CA LYS A 266 2.90 16.02 2.09
C LYS A 266 2.51 17.34 1.44
N SER A 267 1.40 17.96 1.84
CA SER A 267 0.87 19.20 1.23
C SER A 267 1.61 20.46 1.66
N ASP A 268 2.94 20.42 1.67
CA ASP A 268 3.74 21.64 1.83
C ASP A 268 3.55 22.55 0.59
N ASP A 269 3.17 21.94 -0.56
CA ASP A 269 2.52 22.55 -1.73
C ASP A 269 1.39 23.55 -1.43
N ILE A 270 0.69 23.47 -0.29
CA ILE A 270 -0.35 24.44 0.04
C ILE A 270 0.29 25.81 0.37
N THR A 271 1.47 25.78 0.99
CA THR A 271 2.22 26.97 1.41
C THR A 271 2.97 27.63 0.25
N THR A 272 3.27 26.87 -0.82
CA THR A 272 3.94 27.38 -2.03
C THR A 272 2.98 27.89 -3.11
N LEU A 273 1.66 27.78 -2.91
CA LEU A 273 0.67 28.34 -3.82
C LEU A 273 0.73 29.87 -3.83
N VAL A 274 0.90 30.44 -5.02
CA VAL A 274 1.03 31.90 -5.24
C VAL A 274 -0.25 32.64 -4.87
N SER A 275 -1.42 32.15 -5.32
CA SER A 275 -2.72 32.76 -5.03
C SER A 275 -3.24 32.39 -3.63
N CYS A 276 -3.71 33.41 -2.89
CA CYS A 276 -4.40 33.22 -1.61
C CYS A 276 -5.62 32.32 -1.77
N GLU A 277 -6.51 32.63 -2.72
CA GLU A 277 -7.74 31.86 -2.96
C GLU A 277 -7.43 30.38 -3.26
N ALA A 278 -6.41 30.10 -4.08
CA ALA A 278 -5.98 28.73 -4.35
C ALA A 278 -5.51 28.00 -3.08
N THR A 279 -4.79 28.68 -2.18
CA THR A 279 -4.40 28.14 -0.88
C THR A 279 -5.63 27.82 -0.01
N LEU A 280 -6.56 28.77 0.14
CA LEU A 280 -7.71 28.66 1.03
C LEU A 280 -8.73 27.62 0.52
N THR A 281 -8.96 27.54 -0.79
CA THR A 281 -9.83 26.53 -1.42
C THR A 281 -9.25 25.13 -1.33
N LYS A 282 -7.95 24.92 -1.64
CA LYS A 282 -7.26 23.63 -1.48
C LYS A 282 -7.29 23.15 -0.02
N THR A 283 -7.07 24.06 0.92
CA THR A 283 -7.13 23.78 2.38
C THR A 283 -8.55 23.39 2.81
N SER A 284 -9.57 24.12 2.36
CA SER A 284 -10.99 23.82 2.64
C SER A 284 -11.44 22.48 2.05
N ALA A 285 -11.00 22.15 0.83
CA ALA A 285 -11.30 20.88 0.18
C ALA A 285 -10.68 19.68 0.91
N LEU A 286 -9.47 19.83 1.46
CA LEU A 286 -8.82 18.82 2.29
C LEU A 286 -9.53 18.66 3.65
N GLN A 287 -9.96 19.75 4.28
CA GLN A 287 -10.74 19.69 5.52
C GLN A 287 -12.07 18.96 5.31
N HIS A 288 -12.79 19.24 4.22
CA HIS A 288 -14.04 18.52 3.89
C HIS A 288 -13.81 17.03 3.60
N LYS A 289 -12.71 16.67 2.91
CA LYS A 289 -12.32 15.25 2.74
C LYS A 289 -12.07 14.57 4.09
N LEU A 290 -11.35 15.25 4.98
CA LEU A 290 -10.98 14.76 6.31
C LEU A 290 -12.22 14.51 7.21
N GLU A 291 -13.19 15.42 7.16
CA GLU A 291 -14.50 15.27 7.82
C GLU A 291 -15.29 14.10 7.26
N LYS A 292 -15.38 13.96 5.93
CA LYS A 292 -16.06 12.83 5.28
C LYS A 292 -15.40 11.49 5.63
N SER A 293 -14.07 11.45 5.71
CA SER A 293 -13.32 10.29 6.17
C SER A 293 -13.57 9.98 7.66
N MET A 294 -13.74 10.99 8.52
CA MET A 294 -14.03 10.79 9.95
C MET A 294 -15.44 10.21 10.13
N ALA A 295 -16.45 10.78 9.46
CA ALA A 295 -17.81 10.22 9.47
C ALA A 295 -17.83 8.76 8.99
N ARG A 296 -17.06 8.44 7.94
CA ARG A 296 -16.91 7.07 7.44
C ARG A 296 -16.24 6.13 8.47
N LEU A 297 -15.22 6.60 9.19
CA LEU A 297 -14.60 5.86 10.30
C LEU A 297 -15.60 5.60 11.45
N VAL A 298 -16.39 6.59 11.85
CA VAL A 298 -17.41 6.46 12.91
C VAL A 298 -18.45 5.42 12.51
N ASN A 299 -18.90 5.41 11.25
CA ASN A 299 -19.82 4.41 10.72
C ASN A 299 -19.20 3.01 10.69
N LEU A 300 -17.97 2.87 10.16
CA LEU A 300 -17.22 1.60 10.12
C LEU A 300 -16.97 1.02 11.53
N ARG A 301 -16.66 1.88 12.50
CA ARG A 301 -16.52 1.50 13.91
C ARG A 301 -17.84 1.02 14.51
N SER A 302 -18.97 1.47 13.99
CA SER A 302 -20.30 1.06 14.45
C SER A 302 -20.74 -0.27 13.81
N SER A 303 -20.41 -0.51 12.53
CA SER A 303 -20.81 -1.71 11.79
C SER A 303 -19.82 -2.88 11.89
N ALA A 304 -18.53 -2.64 11.64
CA ALA A 304 -17.55 -3.72 11.41
C ALA A 304 -16.73 -4.09 12.67
N MET A 305 -16.53 -3.14 13.60
CA MET A 305 -15.74 -3.39 14.82
C MET A 305 -16.19 -4.62 15.65
N PRO A 306 -17.50 -4.95 15.79
CA PRO A 306 -17.90 -6.18 16.49
C PRO A 306 -17.40 -7.45 15.80
N SER A 307 -17.56 -7.54 14.47
CA SER A 307 -17.06 -8.66 13.65
C SER A 307 -15.53 -8.76 13.69
N TYR A 308 -14.82 -7.63 13.63
CA TYR A 308 -13.37 -7.61 13.77
C TYR A 308 -12.90 -8.13 15.14
N LYS A 309 -13.62 -7.82 16.23
CA LYS A 309 -13.31 -8.34 17.58
C LYS A 309 -13.60 -9.84 17.70
N GLU A 310 -14.73 -10.32 17.17
CA GLU A 310 -15.05 -11.74 17.07
C GLU A 310 -13.92 -12.52 16.37
N LEU A 311 -13.49 -12.01 15.20
CA LEU A 311 -12.48 -12.62 14.35
C LEU A 311 -11.04 -12.40 14.87
N ARG A 312 -10.84 -11.73 16.02
CA ARG A 312 -9.52 -11.36 16.57
C ARG A 312 -8.63 -10.63 15.54
N ILE A 313 -9.18 -9.56 14.97
CA ILE A 313 -8.50 -8.57 14.12
C ILE A 313 -8.26 -7.30 14.97
N PRO A 314 -7.07 -6.67 14.94
CA PRO A 314 -6.81 -5.46 15.72
C PRO A 314 -7.75 -4.31 15.37
N THR A 315 -8.44 -3.75 16.37
CA THR A 315 -9.38 -2.63 16.21
C THR A 315 -8.86 -1.31 16.77
N ASP A 316 -7.68 -1.30 17.38
CA ASP A 316 -7.17 -0.16 18.16
C ASP A 316 -6.88 1.07 17.29
N TRP A 317 -6.56 0.84 16.02
CA TRP A 317 -6.44 1.90 15.01
C TRP A 317 -7.77 2.64 14.75
N MET A 318 -8.92 2.03 15.05
CA MET A 318 -10.26 2.61 14.87
C MET A 318 -10.71 3.47 16.06
N LEU A 319 -9.97 3.44 17.17
CA LEU A 319 -10.32 4.17 18.40
C LEU A 319 -9.93 5.66 18.29
N ASP A 320 -10.46 6.46 19.21
CA ASP A 320 -10.19 7.92 19.26
C ASP A 320 -8.71 8.26 19.41
N SER A 321 -7.93 7.40 20.07
CA SER A 321 -6.47 7.48 20.17
C SER A 321 -5.73 7.09 18.89
N GLY A 322 -6.35 6.29 18.01
CA GLY A 322 -5.75 5.66 16.84
C GLY A 322 -5.63 6.57 15.61
N ILE A 323 -6.36 6.28 14.54
CA ILE A 323 -6.33 7.09 13.31
C ILE A 323 -7.10 8.42 13.50
N ALA A 324 -8.11 8.45 14.37
CA ALA A 324 -8.93 9.62 14.63
C ALA A 324 -8.14 10.78 15.27
N SER A 325 -7.26 10.51 16.24
CA SER A 325 -6.35 11.52 16.82
C SER A 325 -5.49 12.19 15.74
N LYS A 326 -4.90 11.39 14.85
CA LYS A 326 -4.08 11.85 13.71
C LYS A 326 -4.89 12.70 12.74
N MET A 327 -6.18 12.40 12.56
CA MET A 327 -7.10 13.21 11.74
C MET A 327 -7.44 14.55 12.41
N ARG A 328 -7.64 14.59 13.72
CA ARG A 328 -7.81 15.85 14.47
C ARG A 328 -6.55 16.73 14.35
N LEU A 329 -5.35 16.15 14.54
CA LEU A 329 -4.07 16.85 14.35
C LEU A 329 -3.84 17.34 12.91
N ALA A 330 -4.23 16.56 11.90
CA ALA A 330 -4.15 16.98 10.50
C ALA A 330 -5.08 18.17 10.20
N SER A 331 -6.26 18.21 10.83
CA SER A 331 -7.19 19.35 10.76
C SER A 331 -6.57 20.61 11.38
N LEU A 332 -5.86 20.49 12.51
CA LEU A 332 -5.10 21.60 13.09
C LEU A 332 -3.95 22.08 12.19
N LYS A 333 -3.24 21.20 11.46
CA LYS A 333 -2.27 21.63 10.40
C LYS A 333 -2.99 22.50 9.35
N LEU A 334 -4.17 22.09 8.88
CA LEU A 334 -4.95 22.84 7.89
C LEU A 334 -5.44 24.20 8.44
N ALA A 335 -5.96 24.27 9.67
CA ALA A 335 -6.35 25.53 10.31
C ALA A 335 -5.19 26.53 10.38
N LYS A 336 -4.01 26.08 10.81
CA LYS A 336 -2.84 26.96 10.93
C LYS A 336 -2.32 27.45 9.59
N VAL A 337 -2.38 26.63 8.54
CA VAL A 337 -2.05 27.06 7.18
C VAL A 337 -3.09 28.06 6.64
N TYR A 338 -4.38 27.81 6.87
CA TYR A 338 -5.47 28.72 6.48
C TYR A 338 -5.30 30.10 7.12
N MET A 339 -5.25 30.17 8.45
CA MET A 339 -5.20 31.42 9.20
C MET A 339 -3.92 32.22 8.90
N LYS A 340 -2.76 31.55 8.79
CA LYS A 340 -1.50 32.21 8.36
C LYS A 340 -1.57 32.78 6.94
N ARG A 341 -2.33 32.18 6.02
CA ARG A 341 -2.49 32.74 4.66
C ARG A 341 -3.51 33.87 4.62
N SER A 342 -4.61 33.76 5.37
CA SER A 342 -5.61 34.81 5.51
C SER A 342 -5.06 36.08 6.14
N LEU A 343 -4.32 35.97 7.27
CA LEU A 343 -3.67 37.10 7.92
C LEU A 343 -2.77 37.85 6.93
N LYS A 344 -1.87 37.14 6.23
CA LYS A 344 -0.98 37.71 5.20
C LYS A 344 -1.67 38.40 4.02
N GLU A 345 -2.96 38.16 3.78
CA GLU A 345 -3.74 38.82 2.72
C GLU A 345 -4.54 40.03 3.27
N LEU A 346 -5.03 39.90 4.51
CA LEU A 346 -5.65 40.97 5.28
C LEU A 346 -4.63 42.07 5.64
N ASP A 347 -3.38 41.70 5.93
CA ASP A 347 -2.21 42.57 6.14
C ASP A 347 -1.83 43.40 4.90
N ARG A 348 -2.33 43.04 3.71
CA ARG A 348 -2.05 43.71 2.42
C ARG A 348 -3.18 44.63 1.96
N GLU A 349 -4.17 44.88 2.82
CA GLU A 349 -5.40 45.64 2.53
C GLU A 349 -6.21 45.10 1.34
N THR A 350 -5.85 43.93 0.81
CA THR A 350 -6.51 43.25 -0.31
C THR A 350 -7.59 42.28 0.19
N GLY A 351 -7.45 41.79 1.42
CA GLY A 351 -8.49 41.03 2.11
C GLY A 351 -9.51 41.94 2.79
N GLY A 352 -10.76 41.91 2.34
CA GLY A 352 -11.89 42.58 3.03
C GLY A 352 -12.51 41.73 4.15
N GLU A 353 -13.52 42.30 4.84
CA GLU A 353 -14.26 41.65 5.93
C GLU A 353 -14.79 40.25 5.59
N ALA A 354 -15.17 40.01 4.33
CA ALA A 354 -15.63 38.72 3.85
C ALA A 354 -14.59 37.59 4.04
N LEU A 355 -13.30 37.87 3.80
CA LEU A 355 -12.21 36.92 4.03
C LEU A 355 -12.02 36.65 5.52
N LEU A 356 -12.14 37.69 6.35
CA LEU A 356 -12.03 37.57 7.80
C LEU A 356 -13.19 36.73 8.38
N ALA A 357 -14.42 37.01 7.99
CA ALA A 357 -15.60 36.22 8.36
C ALA A 357 -15.50 34.76 7.87
N GLN A 358 -14.97 34.52 6.66
CA GLN A 358 -14.69 33.17 6.15
C GLN A 358 -13.63 32.45 7.00
N SER A 359 -12.58 33.16 7.42
CA SER A 359 -11.47 32.63 8.23
C SER A 359 -11.92 32.26 9.65
N VAL A 360 -12.72 33.11 10.29
CA VAL A 360 -13.33 32.84 11.60
C VAL A 360 -14.27 31.61 11.52
N ARG A 361 -15.11 31.52 10.49
CA ARG A 361 -15.97 30.34 10.24
C ARG A 361 -15.14 29.06 10.01
N PHE A 362 -14.02 29.14 9.30
CA PHE A 362 -13.13 27.99 9.07
C PHE A 362 -12.44 27.54 10.35
N ALA A 363 -11.90 28.47 11.14
CA ALA A 363 -11.30 28.17 12.43
C ALA A 363 -12.30 27.53 13.42
N TYR A 364 -13.53 28.06 13.49
CA TYR A 364 -14.60 27.48 14.31
C TYR A 364 -15.01 26.08 13.85
N ARG A 365 -15.10 25.84 12.53
CA ARG A 365 -15.34 24.49 11.96
C ARG A 365 -14.26 23.50 12.37
N VAL A 366 -12.99 23.89 12.31
CA VAL A 366 -11.88 23.03 12.75
C VAL A 366 -11.90 22.82 14.26
N HIS A 367 -12.18 23.85 15.06
CA HIS A 367 -12.36 23.73 16.51
C HIS A 367 -13.41 22.67 16.86
N GLN A 368 -14.60 22.73 16.25
CA GLN A 368 -15.68 21.75 16.43
C GLN A 368 -15.29 20.34 15.98
N PHE A 369 -14.52 20.20 14.90
CA PHE A 369 -14.05 18.90 14.39
C PHE A 369 -12.94 18.27 15.27
N ALA A 370 -12.00 19.08 15.73
CA ALA A 370 -10.84 18.63 16.50
C ALA A 370 -11.13 18.50 18.01
N GLY A 371 -12.19 19.13 18.52
CA GLY A 371 -12.51 19.22 19.95
C GLY A 371 -11.72 20.32 20.66
N GLY A 372 -11.28 21.34 19.93
CA GLY A 372 -10.37 22.39 20.40
C GLY A 372 -9.45 22.91 19.30
N LEU A 373 -8.61 23.88 19.63
CA LEU A 373 -7.47 24.33 18.82
C LEU A 373 -6.20 24.21 19.68
N ASP A 374 -5.04 23.95 19.05
CA ASP A 374 -3.75 24.02 19.76
C ASP A 374 -3.34 25.47 20.03
N CYS A 375 -2.35 25.68 20.90
CA CYS A 375 -1.92 27.04 21.31
C CYS A 375 -1.45 27.92 20.15
N GLU A 376 -0.85 27.33 19.11
CA GLU A 376 -0.44 28.06 17.91
C GLU A 376 -1.66 28.46 17.07
N ALA A 377 -2.65 27.58 16.93
CA ALA A 377 -3.90 27.85 16.23
C ALA A 377 -4.78 28.87 16.99
N MET A 378 -4.83 28.80 18.32
CA MET A 378 -5.52 29.79 19.16
C MET A 378 -4.91 31.18 18.99
N ARG A 379 -3.58 31.31 19.07
CA ARG A 379 -2.92 32.61 18.87
C ARG A 379 -3.18 33.20 17.49
N LEU A 380 -3.19 32.37 16.44
CA LEU A 380 -3.55 32.81 15.07
C LEU A 380 -5.03 33.18 14.91
N PHE A 381 -5.91 32.62 15.73
CA PHE A 381 -7.32 33.00 15.80
C PHE A 381 -7.52 34.32 16.56
N GLU A 382 -6.76 34.54 17.63
CA GLU A 382 -6.69 35.80 18.37
C GLU A 382 -6.14 36.93 17.48
N ASP A 383 -5.06 36.69 16.72
CA ASP A 383 -4.52 37.60 15.70
C ASP A 383 -5.61 38.03 14.69
N LEU A 384 -6.46 37.09 14.23
CA LEU A 384 -7.60 37.38 13.35
C LEU A 384 -8.70 38.20 14.05
N MET A 385 -9.03 37.88 15.30
CA MET A 385 -10.08 38.59 16.05
C MET A 385 -9.67 40.04 16.39
N GLN A 386 -8.37 40.31 16.61
CA GLN A 386 -7.86 41.68 16.76
C GLN A 386 -8.07 42.51 15.48
N ARG A 387 -7.83 41.91 14.30
CA ARG A 387 -8.14 42.56 13.00
C ARG A 387 -9.63 42.86 12.83
N ALA A 388 -10.52 42.00 13.37
CA ALA A 388 -11.97 42.25 13.35
C ALA A 388 -12.35 43.46 14.22
N GLN A 389 -11.77 43.56 15.41
CA GLN A 389 -12.01 44.68 16.33
C GLN A 389 -11.54 46.01 15.74
N LEU A 390 -10.34 46.03 15.13
CA LEU A 390 -9.80 47.21 14.44
C LEU A 390 -10.68 47.66 13.26
N ALA A 391 -11.20 46.73 12.45
CA ALA A 391 -12.12 47.05 11.36
C ALA A 391 -13.49 47.57 11.85
N SER A 392 -13.93 47.15 13.05
CA SER A 392 -15.21 47.57 13.65
C SER A 392 -15.19 48.89 14.42
N SER A 393 -14.01 49.52 14.60
CA SER A 393 -13.91 50.81 15.28
C SER A 393 -14.32 51.94 14.32
N PRO A 394 -15.27 52.82 14.70
CA PRO A 394 -15.52 54.04 13.93
C PRO A 394 -14.31 55.00 14.02
N PRO A 395 -14.15 55.91 13.03
CA PRO A 395 -13.15 56.98 13.03
C PRO A 395 -13.52 58.16 13.95
#